data_AF-A0A3P6HBT4-F1
#
_entry.id   AF-A0A3P6HBT4-F1
#
_cell.length_a   1.000
_cell.length_b   1.000
_cell.length_c   1.000
_cell.angle_alpha   90.00
_cell.angle_beta   90.00
_cell.angle_gamma   90.00
#
_symmetry.space_group_name_H-M   'P 1'
#
loop_
_entity.id
_entity.type
_entity.pdbx_description
1 polymer ?
#
loop_
_entity_poly.entity_id
_entity_poly.type
_entity_poly.pdbx_seq_one_letter_code
_entity_poly.pdbx_strand_id
1 'polypeptide(L)'
;MVFSDYFTRDYSKLDDLFEFTLQSLPANFFMEASRLGLRSYFASSPWEVTLKYDIVRQIVSWVLFETIIASSSSPYLPGDIRHDILGRLDELSQGIMQLHSTGKLQKGGFICRNPHEFAQAVDKLLEPLLLFELERVVKKPETLLSHLLLTRKTLSANLLNRHDAEELAPLTTKNLSHFLFEVLFIGQYALTPCLRTILAALTLRSEWRKQLVAEISDHLRNCSHKCRRHSSVLMEKCMDLDSKCLSFAKSICLESVRFNVSGWPLGALREALRDGDSFFAGDVVLLNEPAVFHDTAIWFMRDLPPLATSIKFLQFPFDPVGRHGTETANYLASRVLLNSRVCFMRRDFIFRLLLATTIEIFTQYSLKPDQVEGSSEFSDLPLYLPLDPSLMCDAVLAKQGGKDS
;
A
#
# COMPACT_ATOMS: atom_id res chain seq x y z
N MET A 1 -16.98 -6.60 -17.70
CA MET A 1 -16.40 -6.81 -16.36
C MET A 1 -15.38 -7.93 -16.46
N VAL A 2 -14.10 -7.64 -16.20
CA VAL A 2 -12.98 -8.59 -16.36
C VAL A 2 -12.30 -8.91 -15.02
N PHE A 3 -12.62 -8.10 -14.01
CA PHE A 3 -12.39 -8.45 -12.62
C PHE A 3 -13.72 -8.83 -12.00
N SER A 4 -13.63 -9.82 -11.14
CA SER A 4 -14.70 -10.44 -10.35
C SER A 4 -15.81 -9.46 -10.03
N ASP A 5 -17.00 -9.87 -10.45
CA ASP A 5 -18.26 -9.27 -10.03
C ASP A 5 -18.31 -9.27 -8.49
N TYR A 6 -18.39 -8.07 -7.90
CA TYR A 6 -18.45 -7.82 -6.45
C TYR A 6 -19.67 -8.49 -5.78
N PHE A 7 -20.52 -9.18 -6.54
CA PHE A 7 -21.79 -9.76 -6.11
C PHE A 7 -21.88 -11.28 -6.26
N THR A 8 -20.77 -11.97 -6.55
CA THR A 8 -20.74 -13.43 -6.40
C THR A 8 -20.40 -13.81 -4.95
N ARG A 9 -21.26 -14.65 -4.34
CA ARG A 9 -21.19 -15.17 -2.96
C ARG A 9 -19.83 -15.81 -2.58
N ASP A 10 -19.01 -16.10 -3.58
CA ASP A 10 -17.68 -16.69 -3.47
C ASP A 10 -16.58 -15.66 -3.19
N TYR A 11 -16.75 -14.40 -3.62
CA TYR A 11 -15.77 -13.33 -3.38
C TYR A 11 -15.87 -12.74 -1.97
N SER A 12 -17.07 -12.67 -1.38
CA SER A 12 -17.24 -12.25 0.02
C SER A 12 -16.41 -13.12 0.97
N LYS A 13 -16.27 -14.42 0.68
CA LYS A 13 -15.49 -15.35 1.48
C LYS A 13 -13.98 -15.17 1.35
N LEU A 14 -13.49 -14.74 0.19
CA LEU A 14 -12.06 -14.40 0.00
C LEU A 14 -11.72 -13.10 0.71
N ASP A 15 -12.63 -12.13 0.64
CA ASP A 15 -12.51 -10.88 1.41
C ASP A 15 -12.56 -11.15 2.92
N ASP A 16 -13.50 -11.97 3.40
CA ASP A 16 -13.57 -12.41 4.80
C ASP A 16 -12.29 -13.15 5.24
N LEU A 17 -11.76 -14.04 4.38
CA LEU A 17 -10.48 -14.72 4.63
C LEU A 17 -9.34 -13.72 4.72
N PHE A 18 -9.31 -12.73 3.82
CA PHE A 18 -8.31 -11.67 3.83
C PHE A 18 -8.43 -10.82 5.09
N GLU A 19 -9.63 -10.35 5.45
CA GLU A 19 -9.89 -9.62 6.69
C GLU A 19 -9.42 -10.40 7.92
N PHE A 20 -9.74 -11.69 7.98
CA PHE A 20 -9.31 -12.56 9.07
C PHE A 20 -7.79 -12.70 9.12
N THR A 21 -7.15 -12.90 7.96
CA THR A 21 -5.69 -13.00 7.88
C THR A 21 -5.01 -11.70 8.29
N LEU A 22 -5.53 -10.55 7.87
CA LEU A 22 -4.99 -9.22 8.20
C LEU A 22 -4.92 -8.97 9.72
N GLN A 23 -5.92 -9.43 10.47
CA GLN A 23 -5.94 -9.32 11.93
C GLN A 23 -4.79 -10.08 12.61
N SER A 24 -4.20 -11.06 11.92
CA SER A 24 -3.13 -11.92 12.46
C SER A 24 -1.71 -11.52 12.02
N LEU A 25 -1.56 -10.50 11.17
CA LEU A 25 -0.26 -10.11 10.63
C LEU A 25 0.56 -9.31 11.66
N PRO A 26 1.73 -9.80 12.10
CA PRO A 26 2.57 -9.09 13.06
C PRO A 26 3.30 -7.90 12.40
N ALA A 27 3.63 -6.83 13.13
CA ALA A 27 4.38 -5.70 12.57
C ALA A 27 5.71 -6.08 11.86
N ASN A 28 6.39 -7.12 12.35
CA ASN A 28 7.65 -7.58 11.76
C ASN A 28 7.49 -8.05 10.31
N PHE A 29 6.29 -8.52 9.95
CA PHE A 29 5.93 -8.89 8.58
C PHE A 29 6.17 -7.73 7.60
N PHE A 30 5.59 -6.57 7.87
CA PHE A 30 5.68 -5.40 7.00
C PHE A 30 7.12 -4.85 6.93
N MET A 31 7.82 -4.84 8.07
CA MET A 31 9.22 -4.37 8.12
C MET A 31 10.16 -5.26 7.32
N GLU A 32 10.05 -6.58 7.48
CA GLU A 32 10.92 -7.51 6.75
C GLU A 32 10.63 -7.45 5.25
N ALA A 33 9.36 -7.44 4.84
CA ALA A 33 8.99 -7.30 3.43
C ALA A 33 9.50 -5.98 2.82
N SER A 34 9.35 -4.87 3.54
CA SER A 34 9.85 -3.55 3.10
C SER A 34 11.37 -3.57 2.93
N ARG A 35 12.09 -4.12 3.91
CA ARG A 35 13.56 -4.26 3.86
C ARG A 35 14.01 -5.09 2.66
N LEU A 36 13.36 -6.22 2.41
CA LEU A 36 13.71 -7.10 1.31
C LEU A 36 13.41 -6.47 -0.04
N GLY A 37 12.22 -5.87 -0.20
CA GLY A 37 11.86 -5.19 -1.44
C GLY A 37 12.83 -4.07 -1.78
N LEU A 38 13.17 -3.24 -0.79
CA LEU A 38 14.15 -2.15 -0.97
C LEU A 38 15.55 -2.70 -1.25
N ARG A 39 16.01 -3.73 -0.53
CA ARG A 39 17.33 -4.34 -0.78
C ARG A 39 17.41 -4.95 -2.17
N SER A 40 16.38 -5.67 -2.61
CA SER A 40 16.33 -6.29 -3.93
C SER A 40 16.36 -5.23 -5.04
N TYR A 41 15.60 -4.14 -4.90
CA TYR A 41 15.63 -3.05 -5.86
C TYR A 41 16.97 -2.31 -5.89
N PHE A 42 17.52 -1.98 -4.72
CA PHE A 42 18.74 -1.17 -4.60
C PHE A 42 20.06 -1.97 -4.67
N ALA A 43 20.00 -3.29 -4.83
CA ALA A 43 21.17 -4.17 -4.89
C ALA A 43 22.20 -3.73 -5.93
N SER A 44 21.73 -3.34 -7.12
CA SER A 44 22.57 -2.88 -8.24
C SER A 44 22.38 -1.39 -8.55
N SER A 45 21.67 -0.67 -7.69
CA SER A 45 21.41 0.76 -7.90
C SER A 45 22.64 1.61 -7.59
N PRO A 46 22.84 2.72 -8.33
CA PRO A 46 23.92 3.67 -8.07
C PRO A 46 23.83 4.25 -6.64
N TRP A 47 24.93 4.89 -6.21
CA TRP A 47 25.02 5.53 -4.89
C TRP A 47 23.89 6.55 -4.65
N GLU A 48 23.52 7.23 -5.72
CA GLU A 48 22.44 8.22 -5.76
C GLU A 48 21.41 7.84 -6.81
N VAL A 49 20.14 7.88 -6.44
CA VAL A 49 19.01 7.55 -7.32
C VAL A 49 18.00 8.69 -7.28
N THR A 50 17.65 9.20 -8.47
CA THR A 50 16.53 10.13 -8.62
C THR A 50 15.24 9.33 -8.71
N LEU A 51 14.38 9.45 -7.71
CA LEU A 51 13.11 8.75 -7.59
C LEU A 51 12.01 9.44 -8.42
N LYS A 52 12.06 9.20 -9.73
CA LYS A 52 10.95 9.50 -10.64
C LYS A 52 9.73 8.62 -10.36
N TYR A 53 8.57 8.99 -10.89
CA TYR A 53 7.33 8.22 -10.72
C TYR A 53 7.50 6.72 -11.05
N ASP A 54 8.09 6.38 -12.21
CA ASP A 54 8.29 4.98 -12.60
C ASP A 54 9.25 4.22 -11.67
N ILE A 55 10.26 4.89 -11.13
CA ILE A 55 11.20 4.31 -10.16
C ILE A 55 10.49 4.03 -8.84
N VAL A 56 9.67 4.98 -8.36
CA VAL A 56 8.83 4.77 -7.15
C VAL A 56 7.85 3.62 -7.38
N ARG A 57 7.23 3.54 -8.56
CA ARG A 57 6.34 2.44 -8.94
C ARG A 57 7.06 1.09 -8.86
N GLN A 58 8.27 1.00 -9.41
CA GLN A 58 9.08 -0.23 -9.34
C GLN A 58 9.44 -0.60 -7.90
N ILE A 59 9.87 0.36 -7.07
CA ILE A 59 10.15 0.13 -5.64
C ILE A 59 8.91 -0.46 -4.95
N VAL A 60 7.75 0.13 -5.19
CA VAL A 60 6.48 -0.35 -4.63
C VAL A 60 6.16 -1.77 -5.13
N SER A 61 6.37 -2.08 -6.40
CA SER A 61 6.19 -3.45 -6.93
C SER A 61 7.07 -4.46 -6.22
N TRP A 62 8.34 -4.13 -5.97
CA TRP A 62 9.27 -5.00 -5.23
C TRP A 62 8.81 -5.22 -3.79
N VAL A 63 8.47 -4.15 -3.08
CA VAL A 63 7.96 -4.23 -1.70
C VAL A 63 6.68 -5.08 -1.65
N LEU A 64 5.73 -4.85 -2.55
CA LEU A 64 4.49 -5.63 -2.62
C LEU A 64 4.74 -7.10 -2.96
N PHE A 65 5.66 -7.39 -3.89
CA PHE A 65 6.00 -8.76 -4.25
C PHE A 65 6.62 -9.52 -3.06
N GLU A 66 7.52 -8.90 -2.32
CA GLU A 66 8.08 -9.51 -1.08
C GLU A 66 7.04 -9.58 0.05
N THR A 67 6.05 -8.67 0.06
CA THR A 67 4.97 -8.72 1.06
C THR A 67 3.99 -9.85 0.76
N ILE A 68 3.63 -10.02 -0.51
CA ILE A 68 2.50 -10.86 -0.92
C ILE A 68 2.95 -12.27 -1.28
N ILE A 69 4.07 -12.40 -2.00
CA ILE A 69 4.45 -13.65 -2.67
C ILE A 69 5.75 -14.25 -2.11
N ALA A 70 6.86 -13.50 -2.11
CA ALA A 70 8.19 -14.05 -1.88
C ALA A 70 8.78 -13.61 -0.53
N SER A 71 9.45 -14.51 0.20
CA SER A 71 10.23 -14.14 1.40
C SER A 71 11.74 -14.30 1.19
N SER A 72 12.53 -13.68 2.07
CA SER A 72 13.99 -13.82 2.14
C SER A 72 14.46 -15.26 2.30
N SER A 73 13.62 -16.11 2.88
CA SER A 73 13.87 -17.53 3.09
C SER A 73 13.57 -18.38 1.86
N SER A 74 13.27 -17.79 0.70
CA SER A 74 13.10 -18.51 -0.56
C SER A 74 14.40 -18.52 -1.36
N PRO A 75 15.30 -19.51 -1.15
CA PRO A 75 16.54 -19.65 -1.92
C PRO A 75 16.28 -20.06 -3.39
N TYR A 76 15.02 -20.13 -3.83
CA TYR A 76 14.58 -20.78 -5.07
C TYR A 76 14.06 -19.83 -6.14
N LEU A 77 13.95 -18.53 -5.85
CA LEU A 77 13.67 -17.51 -6.85
C LEU A 77 14.93 -16.66 -7.08
N PRO A 78 15.81 -17.06 -8.02
CA PRO A 78 16.92 -16.23 -8.48
C PRO A 78 16.46 -14.81 -8.83
N GLY A 79 17.36 -13.84 -8.68
CA GLY A 79 17.07 -12.44 -8.98
C GLY A 79 16.43 -12.24 -10.36
N ASP A 80 16.98 -12.88 -11.40
CA ASP A 80 16.48 -12.75 -12.78
C ASP A 80 15.03 -13.22 -12.94
N ILE A 81 14.65 -14.30 -12.27
CA ILE A 81 13.26 -14.81 -12.30
C ILE A 81 12.32 -13.84 -11.60
N ARG A 82 12.73 -13.26 -10.47
CA ARG A 82 11.93 -12.24 -9.77
C ARG A 82 11.69 -11.02 -10.66
N HIS A 83 12.73 -10.58 -11.39
CA HIS A 83 12.62 -9.46 -12.33
C HIS A 83 11.65 -9.78 -13.50
N ASP A 84 11.70 -10.98 -14.07
CA ASP A 84 10.76 -11.41 -15.13
C ASP A 84 9.31 -11.44 -14.62
N ILE A 85 9.08 -12.01 -13.43
CA ILE A 85 7.74 -12.04 -12.82
C ILE A 85 7.21 -10.61 -12.59
N LEU A 86 8.04 -9.74 -12.00
CA LEU A 86 7.68 -8.35 -11.75
C LEU A 86 7.40 -7.56 -13.04
N GLY A 87 8.19 -7.80 -14.10
CA GLY A 87 7.96 -7.22 -15.43
C GLY A 87 6.60 -7.63 -15.98
N ARG A 88 6.27 -8.92 -15.91
CA ARG A 88 4.96 -9.44 -16.37
C ARG A 88 3.79 -8.95 -15.50
N LEU A 89 3.98 -8.82 -14.19
CA LEU A 89 2.98 -8.21 -13.31
C LEU A 89 2.73 -6.75 -13.69
N ASP A 90 3.78 -5.97 -13.98
CA ASP A 90 3.65 -4.58 -14.40
C ASP A 90 2.94 -4.47 -15.76
N GLU A 91 3.25 -5.35 -16.73
CA GLU A 91 2.53 -5.44 -18.01
C GLU A 91 1.03 -5.73 -17.82
N LEU A 92 0.69 -6.69 -16.96
CA LEU A 92 -0.70 -7.02 -16.64
C LEU A 92 -1.42 -5.85 -15.95
N SER A 93 -0.79 -5.21 -14.96
CA SER A 93 -1.33 -4.04 -14.25
C SER A 93 -1.60 -2.88 -15.21
N GLN A 94 -0.64 -2.55 -16.07
CA GLN A 94 -0.81 -1.50 -17.08
C GLN A 94 -1.94 -1.82 -18.05
N GLY A 95 -2.04 -3.09 -18.49
CA GLY A 95 -3.12 -3.55 -19.36
C GLY A 95 -4.51 -3.31 -18.76
N ILE A 96 -4.68 -3.56 -17.46
CA ILE A 96 -5.95 -3.29 -16.75
C ILE A 96 -6.25 -1.82 -16.67
N MET A 97 -5.28 -1.00 -16.28
CA MET A 97 -5.52 0.43 -16.19
C MET A 97 -5.87 1.05 -17.53
N GLN A 98 -5.24 0.56 -18.61
CA GLN A 98 -5.61 0.99 -19.93
C GLN A 98 -7.03 0.54 -20.31
N LEU A 99 -7.41 -0.69 -19.97
CA LEU A 99 -8.78 -1.15 -20.15
C LEU A 99 -9.76 -0.28 -19.37
N HIS A 100 -9.44 0.06 -18.12
CA HIS A 100 -10.27 0.92 -17.27
C HIS A 100 -10.41 2.34 -17.82
N SER A 101 -9.32 2.92 -18.33
CA SER A 101 -9.30 4.31 -18.81
C SER A 101 -9.81 4.48 -20.25
N THR A 102 -9.58 3.50 -21.13
CA THR A 102 -9.87 3.62 -22.57
C THR A 102 -10.93 2.63 -23.08
N GLY A 103 -11.35 1.67 -22.25
CA GLY A 103 -12.23 0.58 -22.66
C GLY A 103 -11.56 -0.44 -23.61
N LYS A 104 -10.24 -0.35 -23.83
CA LYS A 104 -9.49 -1.19 -24.78
C LYS A 104 -8.23 -1.75 -24.14
N LEU A 105 -7.93 -3.02 -24.44
CA LEU A 105 -6.63 -3.63 -24.17
C LEU A 105 -5.66 -3.23 -25.29
N GLN A 106 -4.40 -2.94 -24.95
CA GLN A 106 -3.35 -2.62 -25.94
C GLN A 106 -3.10 -3.80 -26.91
N LYS A 107 -2.39 -3.56 -28.01
CA LYS A 107 -1.95 -4.63 -28.94
C LYS A 107 -0.42 -4.76 -28.90
N GLY A 108 0.12 -5.86 -28.34
CA GLY A 108 1.53 -6.30 -28.44
C GLY A 108 2.27 -6.55 -27.10
N GLY A 109 2.73 -7.78 -26.82
CA GLY A 109 3.48 -8.19 -25.61
C GLY A 109 2.90 -9.45 -24.95
N PHE A 110 3.03 -9.66 -23.62
CA PHE A 110 2.29 -10.66 -22.82
C PHE A 110 0.80 -10.27 -22.69
N ILE A 111 0.23 -9.83 -23.82
CA ILE A 111 -0.98 -9.04 -23.91
C ILE A 111 -2.16 -9.89 -24.29
N CYS A 112 -3.16 -9.83 -23.43
CA CYS A 112 -4.42 -10.51 -23.54
C CYS A 112 -5.34 -9.70 -24.46
N ARG A 113 -5.91 -10.35 -25.47
CA ARG A 113 -6.83 -9.73 -26.44
C ARG A 113 -8.25 -9.64 -25.90
N ASN A 114 -8.53 -10.41 -24.86
CA ASN A 114 -9.84 -10.52 -24.25
C ASN A 114 -9.72 -10.86 -22.75
N PRO A 115 -10.83 -10.75 -21.99
CA PRO A 115 -10.87 -11.02 -20.55
C PRO A 115 -10.40 -12.43 -20.17
N HIS A 116 -10.67 -13.42 -21.02
CA HIS A 116 -10.35 -14.81 -20.76
C HIS A 116 -8.84 -15.08 -20.86
N GLU A 117 -8.19 -14.52 -21.89
CA GLU A 117 -6.73 -14.55 -22.03
C GLU A 117 -6.05 -13.84 -20.85
N PHE A 118 -6.67 -12.81 -20.28
CA PHE A 118 -6.17 -12.11 -19.09
C PHE A 118 -6.15 -13.01 -17.87
N ALA A 119 -7.29 -13.61 -17.55
CA ALA A 119 -7.40 -14.61 -16.49
C ALA A 119 -6.36 -15.74 -16.64
N GLN A 120 -6.19 -16.27 -17.85
CA GLN A 120 -5.19 -17.32 -18.11
C GLN A 120 -3.75 -16.84 -17.94
N ALA A 121 -3.44 -15.59 -18.28
CA ALA A 121 -2.10 -15.03 -18.10
C ALA A 121 -1.76 -14.87 -16.61
N VAL A 122 -2.73 -14.42 -15.81
CA VAL A 122 -2.61 -14.36 -14.34
C VAL A 122 -2.38 -15.76 -13.77
N ASP A 123 -3.20 -16.74 -14.17
CA ASP A 123 -3.06 -18.13 -13.72
C ASP A 123 -1.67 -18.69 -14.04
N LYS A 124 -1.22 -18.56 -15.29
CA LYS A 124 0.11 -19.01 -15.72
C LYS A 124 1.26 -18.36 -14.95
N LEU A 125 1.08 -17.13 -14.49
CA LEU A 125 2.13 -16.39 -13.78
C LEU A 125 2.17 -16.75 -12.29
N LEU A 126 1.01 -16.86 -11.63
CA LEU A 126 0.92 -16.97 -10.17
C LEU A 126 0.66 -18.38 -9.66
N GLU A 127 -0.01 -19.24 -10.43
CA GLU A 127 -0.31 -20.61 -10.01
C GLU A 127 0.95 -21.43 -9.66
N PRO A 128 2.07 -21.35 -10.42
CA PRO A 128 3.30 -22.06 -10.05
C PRO A 128 3.85 -21.65 -8.67
N LEU A 129 3.74 -20.37 -8.33
CA LEU A 129 4.20 -19.83 -7.04
C LEU A 129 3.29 -20.30 -5.90
N LEU A 130 1.98 -20.36 -6.17
CA LEU A 130 0.98 -20.86 -5.23
C LEU A 130 1.15 -22.36 -4.95
N LEU A 131 1.31 -23.18 -5.99
CA LEU A 131 1.52 -24.62 -5.86
C LEU A 131 2.79 -24.92 -5.07
N PHE A 132 3.86 -24.18 -5.34
CA PHE A 132 5.11 -24.30 -4.59
C PHE A 132 4.92 -24.01 -3.10
N GLU A 133 4.25 -22.92 -2.73
CA GLU A 133 3.99 -22.59 -1.32
C GLU A 133 3.01 -23.57 -0.65
N LEU A 134 2.11 -24.22 -1.41
CA LEU A 134 1.25 -25.30 -0.91
C LEU A 134 2.01 -26.59 -0.58
N GLU A 135 3.00 -26.96 -1.40
CA GLU A 135 3.88 -28.11 -1.15
C GLU A 135 4.80 -27.87 0.05
N ARG A 136 5.14 -26.61 0.31
CA ARG A 136 5.92 -26.21 1.47
C ARG A 136 5.08 -26.37 2.74
N VAL A 137 5.53 -27.21 3.68
CA VAL A 137 4.95 -27.25 5.03
C VAL A 137 5.35 -25.96 5.76
N VAL A 138 4.59 -24.90 5.58
CA VAL A 138 4.82 -23.61 6.22
C VAL A 138 4.55 -23.74 7.73
N LYS A 139 5.62 -23.91 8.51
CA LYS A 139 5.56 -23.85 9.98
C LYS A 139 5.55 -22.41 10.51
N LYS A 140 6.07 -21.46 9.72
CA LYS A 140 6.14 -20.04 10.05
C LYS A 140 5.84 -19.24 8.78
N PRO A 141 4.67 -18.60 8.69
CA PRO A 141 4.32 -17.79 7.52
C PRO A 141 5.16 -16.50 7.50
N GLU A 142 5.55 -16.09 6.31
CA GLU A 142 6.45 -14.95 6.07
C GLU A 142 5.89 -13.98 5.01
N THR A 143 4.95 -14.43 4.17
CA THR A 143 4.28 -13.67 3.11
C THR A 143 2.76 -13.73 3.30
N LEU A 144 2.02 -12.77 2.74
CA LEU A 144 0.55 -12.79 2.77
C LEU A 144 0.00 -14.11 2.24
N LEU A 145 0.56 -14.60 1.12
CA LEU A 145 0.21 -15.90 0.56
C LEU A 145 0.37 -17.03 1.60
N SER A 146 1.53 -17.12 2.24
CA SER A 146 1.78 -18.18 3.23
C SER A 146 0.85 -18.08 4.45
N HIS A 147 0.47 -16.86 4.86
CA HIS A 147 -0.53 -16.62 5.90
C HIS A 147 -1.93 -17.05 5.46
N LEU A 148 -2.36 -16.70 4.24
CA LEU A 148 -3.65 -17.12 3.68
C LEU A 148 -3.76 -18.63 3.58
N LEU A 149 -2.69 -19.31 3.12
CA LEU A 149 -2.64 -20.76 3.02
C LEU A 149 -2.69 -21.43 4.40
N LEU A 150 -1.99 -20.88 5.39
CA LEU A 150 -2.04 -21.39 6.77
C LEU A 150 -3.43 -21.20 7.38
N THR A 151 -4.02 -20.02 7.24
CA THR A 151 -5.38 -19.73 7.72
C THR A 151 -6.38 -20.68 7.06
N ARG A 152 -6.30 -20.85 5.74
CA ARG A 152 -7.12 -21.82 5.00
C ARG A 152 -6.98 -23.24 5.57
N LYS A 153 -5.76 -23.70 5.81
CA LYS A 153 -5.50 -25.03 6.37
C LYS A 153 -6.10 -25.19 7.77
N THR A 154 -5.93 -24.19 8.63
CA THR A 154 -6.50 -24.19 9.98
C THR A 154 -8.02 -24.20 9.96
N LEU A 155 -8.65 -23.35 9.14
CA LEU A 155 -10.11 -23.35 8.96
C LEU A 155 -10.60 -24.70 8.43
N SER A 156 -9.94 -25.25 7.42
CA SER A 156 -10.30 -26.57 6.86
C SER A 156 -10.19 -27.70 7.88
N ALA A 157 -9.19 -27.67 8.76
CA ALA A 157 -9.03 -28.66 9.83
C ALA A 157 -10.11 -28.53 10.93
N ASN A 158 -10.55 -27.31 11.21
CA ASN A 158 -11.58 -27.04 12.22
C ASN A 158 -13.01 -27.31 11.71
N LEU A 159 -13.23 -27.22 10.39
CA LEU A 159 -14.53 -27.43 9.73
C LEU A 159 -14.80 -28.90 9.33
N LEU A 160 -13.98 -29.86 9.80
CA LEU A 160 -14.17 -31.30 9.54
C LEU A 160 -15.43 -31.91 10.20
N ASN A 161 -16.25 -31.11 10.87
CA ASN A 161 -17.57 -31.52 11.38
C ASN A 161 -18.69 -31.05 10.43
N ARG A 162 -18.98 -31.90 9.44
CA ARG A 162 -20.22 -32.03 8.61
C ARG A 162 -21.02 -30.75 8.26
N HIS A 163 -21.08 -30.50 6.94
CA HIS A 163 -21.90 -29.55 6.15
C HIS A 163 -21.16 -28.35 5.51
N ASP A 164 -19.93 -28.03 5.94
CA ASP A 164 -19.24 -26.80 5.50
C ASP A 164 -18.18 -27.01 4.38
N ALA A 165 -18.14 -28.20 3.76
CA ALA A 165 -17.22 -28.47 2.65
C ALA A 165 -17.53 -27.61 1.39
N GLU A 166 -18.80 -27.25 1.18
CA GLU A 166 -19.22 -26.28 0.16
C GLU A 166 -18.82 -24.84 0.54
N GLU A 167 -18.61 -24.54 1.83
CA GLU A 167 -18.18 -23.21 2.25
C GLU A 167 -16.73 -22.90 1.85
N LEU A 168 -15.88 -23.93 1.80
CA LEU A 168 -14.46 -23.85 1.39
C LEU A 168 -14.21 -24.04 -0.11
N ALA A 169 -15.24 -24.38 -0.91
CA ALA A 169 -15.18 -24.55 -2.35
C ALA A 169 -14.58 -23.35 -3.14
N PRO A 170 -14.72 -22.07 -2.74
CA PRO A 170 -14.17 -20.95 -3.49
C PRO A 170 -12.67 -20.73 -3.31
N LEU A 171 -11.95 -21.52 -2.50
CA LEU A 171 -10.50 -21.40 -2.31
C LEU A 171 -9.70 -22.23 -3.32
N THR A 172 -10.07 -22.21 -4.59
CA THR A 172 -9.30 -22.88 -5.66
C THR A 172 -7.95 -22.18 -5.90
N THR A 173 -7.00 -22.88 -6.54
CA THR A 173 -5.71 -22.26 -6.90
C THR A 173 -5.90 -21.05 -7.80
N LYS A 174 -6.81 -21.18 -8.77
CA LYS A 174 -7.24 -20.11 -9.67
C LYS A 174 -7.76 -18.87 -8.93
N ASN A 175 -8.70 -19.06 -8.00
CA ASN A 175 -9.29 -17.94 -7.26
C ASN A 175 -8.23 -17.23 -6.39
N LEU A 176 -7.32 -17.98 -5.78
CA LEU A 176 -6.19 -17.41 -5.04
C LEU A 176 -5.22 -16.66 -5.96
N SER A 177 -4.88 -17.20 -7.13
CA SER A 177 -4.03 -16.50 -8.11
C SER A 177 -4.63 -15.15 -8.50
N HIS A 178 -5.93 -15.11 -8.83
CA HIS A 178 -6.60 -13.87 -9.23
C HIS A 178 -6.71 -12.88 -8.08
N PHE A 179 -7.00 -13.37 -6.88
CA PHE A 179 -7.00 -12.56 -5.66
C PHE A 179 -5.64 -11.94 -5.38
N LEU A 180 -4.55 -12.72 -5.43
CA LEU A 180 -3.19 -12.20 -5.20
C LEU A 180 -2.81 -11.15 -6.24
N PHE A 181 -3.18 -11.39 -7.50
CA PHE A 181 -2.98 -10.41 -8.55
C PHE A 181 -3.76 -9.11 -8.28
N GLU A 182 -5.00 -9.20 -7.83
CA GLU A 182 -5.81 -8.03 -7.48
C GLU A 182 -5.19 -7.25 -6.31
N VAL A 183 -4.72 -7.93 -5.26
CA VAL A 183 -4.03 -7.28 -4.14
C VAL A 183 -2.73 -6.61 -4.60
N LEU A 184 -1.96 -7.23 -5.50
CA LEU A 184 -0.76 -6.64 -6.10
C LEU A 184 -1.11 -5.39 -6.92
N PHE A 185 -2.10 -5.50 -7.80
CA PHE A 185 -2.58 -4.43 -8.66
C PHE A 185 -3.06 -3.23 -7.82
N ILE A 186 -4.07 -3.43 -6.97
CA ILE A 186 -4.64 -2.37 -6.14
C ILE A 186 -3.58 -1.79 -5.20
N GLY A 187 -2.74 -2.63 -4.60
CA GLY A 187 -1.63 -2.19 -3.76
C GLY A 187 -0.66 -1.27 -4.50
N GLN A 188 -0.32 -1.58 -5.75
CA GLN A 188 0.58 -0.76 -6.55
C GLN A 188 -0.04 0.61 -6.82
N TYR A 189 -1.33 0.66 -7.19
CA TYR A 189 -2.06 1.91 -7.44
C TYR A 189 -2.33 2.72 -6.16
N ALA A 190 -2.43 2.05 -5.02
CA ALA A 190 -2.65 2.68 -3.72
C ALA A 190 -1.36 3.25 -3.12
N LEU A 191 -0.25 2.51 -3.16
CA LEU A 191 1.00 2.84 -2.47
C LEU A 191 1.92 3.76 -3.28
N THR A 192 2.00 3.60 -4.60
CA THR A 192 2.84 4.45 -5.48
C THR A 192 2.56 5.95 -5.28
N PRO A 193 1.32 6.44 -5.40
CA PRO A 193 1.03 7.86 -5.19
C PRO A 193 1.33 8.29 -3.76
N CYS A 194 1.07 7.42 -2.77
CA CYS A 194 1.31 7.73 -1.37
C CYS A 194 2.81 7.92 -1.08
N LEU A 195 3.65 6.98 -1.51
CA LEU A 195 5.10 7.08 -1.33
C LEU A 195 5.66 8.28 -2.11
N ARG A 196 5.17 8.52 -3.33
CA ARG A 196 5.58 9.68 -4.15
C ARG A 196 5.27 11.01 -3.47
N THR A 197 4.09 11.12 -2.84
CA THR A 197 3.65 12.30 -2.10
C THR A 197 4.52 12.55 -0.87
N ILE A 198 4.81 11.50 -0.09
CA ILE A 198 5.70 11.60 1.08
C ILE A 198 7.08 12.09 0.65
N LEU A 199 7.67 11.48 -0.38
CA LEU A 199 8.98 11.86 -0.88
C LEU A 199 9.00 13.32 -1.38
N ALA A 200 8.01 13.73 -2.16
CA ALA A 200 7.88 15.11 -2.64
C ALA A 200 7.73 16.12 -1.49
N ALA A 201 6.84 15.81 -0.53
CA ALA A 201 6.61 16.68 0.62
C ALA A 201 7.88 16.86 1.46
N LEU A 202 8.64 15.79 1.69
CA LEU A 202 9.89 15.83 2.45
C LEU A 202 11.06 16.48 1.68
N THR A 203 11.03 16.45 0.34
CA THR A 203 11.94 17.24 -0.50
C THR A 203 11.66 18.74 -0.34
N LEU A 204 10.38 19.13 -0.39
CA LEU A 204 9.94 20.53 -0.33
C LEU A 204 9.91 21.12 1.09
N ARG A 205 9.88 20.28 2.13
CA ARG A 205 9.84 20.68 3.55
C ARG A 205 10.97 20.01 4.31
N SER A 206 12.11 20.71 4.37
CA SER A 206 13.33 20.25 5.05
C SER A 206 13.10 20.00 6.56
N GLU A 207 12.27 20.80 7.23
CA GLU A 207 11.96 20.65 8.65
C GLU A 207 11.18 19.37 8.94
N TRP A 208 10.19 19.03 8.11
CA TRP A 208 9.46 17.75 8.20
C TRP A 208 10.40 16.56 8.00
N ARG A 209 11.35 16.66 7.06
CA ARG A 209 12.38 15.63 6.87
C ARG A 209 13.28 15.50 8.09
N LYS A 210 13.78 16.61 8.66
CA LYS A 210 14.61 16.58 9.87
C LYS A 210 13.84 15.97 11.04
N GLN A 211 12.58 16.35 11.23
CA GLN A 211 11.70 15.80 12.25
C GLN A 211 11.51 14.29 12.09
N LEU A 212 11.21 13.82 10.88
CA LEU A 212 11.06 12.38 10.59
C LEU A 212 12.33 11.59 10.90
N VAL A 213 13.50 12.06 10.43
CA VAL A 213 14.79 11.39 10.64
C VAL A 213 15.15 11.38 12.12
N ALA A 214 14.94 12.48 12.83
CA ALA A 214 15.18 12.57 14.28
C ALA A 214 14.26 11.61 15.06
N GLU A 215 12.97 11.57 14.71
CA GLU A 215 11.99 10.68 15.34
C GLU A 215 12.31 9.19 15.12
N ILE A 216 12.68 8.81 13.89
CA ILE A 216 13.11 7.43 13.58
C ILE A 216 14.38 7.09 14.37
N SER A 217 15.36 7.99 14.39
CA SER A 217 16.62 7.77 15.11
C SER A 217 16.41 7.61 16.62
N ASP A 218 15.54 8.42 17.21
CA ASP A 218 15.17 8.30 18.62
C ASP A 218 14.41 7.00 18.89
N HIS A 219 13.44 6.65 18.04
CA HIS A 219 12.71 5.38 18.14
C HIS A 219 13.65 4.17 18.12
N LEU A 220 14.65 4.18 17.24
CA LEU A 220 15.65 3.13 17.14
C LEU A 220 16.52 2.98 18.40
N ARG A 221 16.63 4.02 19.23
CA ARG A 221 17.43 3.98 20.47
C ARG A 221 16.57 3.73 21.71
N ASN A 222 15.43 4.40 21.78
CA ASN A 222 14.69 4.65 23.03
C ASN A 222 13.25 4.13 23.03
N CYS A 223 12.80 3.42 21.98
CA CYS A 223 11.43 2.93 21.92
C CYS A 223 11.05 2.06 23.13
N SER A 224 10.01 2.47 23.86
CA SER A 224 9.49 1.81 25.06
C SER A 224 8.91 0.42 24.80
N HIS A 225 8.60 0.10 23.55
CA HIS A 225 8.12 -1.22 23.14
C HIS A 225 9.25 -2.19 22.80
N LYS A 226 10.50 -1.73 22.71
CA LYS A 226 11.64 -2.61 22.41
C LYS A 226 11.85 -3.60 23.55
N CYS A 227 11.80 -4.88 23.20
CA CYS A 227 12.22 -5.96 24.08
C CYS A 227 13.62 -6.40 23.68
N ARG A 228 14.53 -6.59 24.65
CA ARG A 228 15.92 -7.06 24.42
C ARG A 228 16.01 -8.39 23.65
N ARG A 229 14.92 -9.14 23.52
CA ARG A 229 14.85 -10.44 22.81
C ARG A 229 14.45 -10.34 21.34
N HIS A 230 13.94 -9.20 20.87
CA HIS A 230 13.45 -9.03 19.51
C HIS A 230 14.40 -8.13 18.71
N SER A 231 14.86 -8.62 17.56
CA SER A 231 15.75 -7.90 16.65
C SER A 231 15.00 -6.95 15.69
N SER A 232 13.68 -6.85 15.80
CA SER A 232 12.89 -6.05 14.87
C SER A 232 12.97 -4.56 15.14
N VAL A 233 12.95 -3.79 14.05
CA VAL A 233 12.99 -2.33 14.08
C VAL A 233 11.69 -1.74 14.66
N LEU A 234 10.55 -2.34 14.32
CA LEU A 234 9.23 -2.00 14.85
C LEU A 234 8.59 -3.21 15.53
N MET A 235 7.84 -2.96 16.60
CA MET A 235 6.95 -3.93 17.25
C MET A 235 5.50 -3.64 16.85
N GLU A 236 4.58 -4.57 17.11
CA GLU A 236 3.14 -4.42 16.79
C GLU A 236 2.56 -3.13 17.37
N LYS A 237 2.80 -2.90 18.67
CA LYS A 237 2.40 -1.68 19.36
C LYS A 237 2.97 -0.40 18.77
N CYS A 238 4.07 -0.47 18.00
CA CYS A 238 4.62 0.72 17.36
C CYS A 238 3.77 1.19 16.18
N MET A 239 3.00 0.29 15.54
CA MET A 239 2.15 0.61 14.40
C MET A 239 0.74 1.09 14.81
N ASP A 240 0.33 0.83 16.05
CA ASP A 240 -0.97 1.26 16.58
C ASP A 240 -1.09 2.79 16.61
N LEU A 241 -2.25 3.31 16.21
CA LEU A 241 -2.52 4.76 16.22
C LEU A 241 -2.50 5.34 17.64
N ASP A 242 -2.85 4.56 18.66
CA ASP A 242 -2.86 5.05 20.04
C ASP A 242 -1.46 5.04 20.69
N SER A 243 -0.47 4.47 20.00
CA SER A 243 0.90 4.50 20.47
C SER A 243 1.56 5.85 20.20
N LYS A 244 2.18 6.40 21.25
CA LYS A 244 2.87 7.70 21.24
C LYS A 244 4.18 7.70 20.46
N CYS A 245 4.71 6.54 20.05
CA CYS A 245 5.93 6.51 19.26
C CYS A 245 5.65 6.75 17.77
N LEU A 246 6.62 7.31 17.04
CA LEU A 246 6.55 7.53 15.59
C LEU A 246 5.33 8.38 15.19
N SER A 247 5.00 9.39 16.00
CA SER A 247 3.83 10.24 15.80
C SER A 247 3.88 10.98 14.47
N PHE A 248 5.04 11.54 14.09
CA PHE A 248 5.18 12.25 12.83
C PHE A 248 5.24 11.29 11.63
N ALA A 249 5.97 10.17 11.74
CA ALA A 249 6.01 9.13 10.71
C ALA A 249 4.61 8.57 10.40
N LYS A 250 3.78 8.32 11.43
CA LYS A 250 2.38 7.92 11.25
C LYS A 250 1.56 9.04 10.63
N SER A 251 1.71 10.26 11.13
CA SER A 251 1.00 11.44 10.61
C SER A 251 1.20 11.64 9.11
N ILE A 252 2.45 11.59 8.63
CA ILE A 252 2.75 11.79 7.21
C ILE A 252 2.26 10.64 6.34
N CYS A 253 2.27 9.41 6.85
CA CYS A 253 1.70 8.25 6.14
C CYS A 253 0.17 8.34 6.07
N LEU A 254 -0.51 8.68 7.17
CA LEU A 254 -1.97 8.86 7.19
C LEU A 254 -2.40 9.99 6.27
N GLU A 255 -1.70 11.13 6.33
CA GLU A 255 -1.99 12.25 5.45
C GLU A 255 -1.82 11.88 3.98
N SER A 256 -0.80 11.09 3.66
CA SER A 256 -0.60 10.60 2.31
C SER A 256 -1.72 9.67 1.84
N VAL A 257 -2.21 8.78 2.70
CA VAL A 257 -3.36 7.91 2.40
C VAL A 257 -4.63 8.73 2.18
N ARG A 258 -4.88 9.77 3.00
CA ARG A 258 -6.01 10.71 2.84
C ARG A 258 -5.90 11.52 1.55
N PHE A 259 -4.77 12.19 1.36
CA PHE A 259 -4.52 13.11 0.25
C PHE A 259 -4.67 12.43 -1.11
N ASN A 260 -4.21 11.17 -1.22
CA ASN A 260 -4.32 10.41 -2.46
C ASN A 260 -5.62 9.61 -2.58
N VAL A 261 -6.50 9.67 -1.58
CA VAL A 261 -7.73 8.85 -1.50
C VAL A 261 -7.41 7.39 -1.81
N SER A 262 -6.38 6.86 -1.13
CA SER A 262 -5.68 5.65 -1.54
C SER A 262 -6.64 4.49 -1.86
N GLY A 263 -6.53 3.94 -3.07
CA GLY A 263 -7.40 2.87 -3.57
C GLY A 263 -8.62 3.32 -4.37
N TRP A 264 -9.01 4.59 -4.33
CA TRP A 264 -10.05 5.14 -5.21
C TRP A 264 -9.51 5.33 -6.65
N PRO A 265 -10.31 5.14 -7.72
CA PRO A 265 -11.73 4.79 -7.75
C PRO A 265 -12.02 3.29 -7.71
N LEU A 266 -11.03 2.44 -7.43
CA LEU A 266 -11.21 0.99 -7.45
C LEU A 266 -12.12 0.56 -6.30
N GLY A 267 -13.32 0.07 -6.65
CA GLY A 267 -14.36 -0.28 -5.69
C GLY A 267 -15.29 0.89 -5.27
N ALA A 268 -15.17 2.07 -5.89
CA ALA A 268 -16.06 3.19 -5.59
C ALA A 268 -17.48 3.02 -6.15
N LEU A 269 -17.65 2.21 -7.19
CA LEU A 269 -18.94 1.93 -7.82
C LEU A 269 -19.54 0.65 -7.22
N ARG A 270 -20.76 0.74 -6.68
CA ARG A 270 -21.44 -0.37 -5.98
C ARG A 270 -22.89 -0.46 -6.44
N GLU A 271 -23.40 -1.67 -6.60
CA GLU A 271 -24.84 -1.92 -6.70
C GLU A 271 -25.45 -1.98 -5.29
N ALA A 272 -26.55 -1.27 -5.08
CA ALA A 272 -27.29 -1.28 -3.83
C ALA A 272 -28.06 -2.60 -3.68
N LEU A 273 -27.83 -3.33 -2.58
CA LEU A 273 -28.50 -4.62 -2.33
C LEU A 273 -29.89 -4.48 -1.69
N ARG A 274 -30.24 -3.27 -1.24
CA ARG A 274 -31.48 -2.95 -0.57
C ARG A 274 -31.83 -1.49 -0.79
N ASP A 275 -33.10 -1.15 -0.61
CA ASP A 275 -33.54 0.24 -0.60
C ASP A 275 -32.92 1.00 0.59
N GLY A 276 -32.57 2.25 0.34
CA GLY A 276 -32.17 3.23 1.33
C GLY A 276 -32.96 4.52 1.18
N ASP A 277 -32.63 5.53 1.97
CA ASP A 277 -33.39 6.80 1.99
C ASP A 277 -33.32 7.57 0.65
N SER A 278 -32.26 7.35 -0.14
CA SER A 278 -31.96 8.11 -1.37
C SER A 278 -31.57 7.23 -2.57
N PHE A 279 -31.74 5.91 -2.47
CA PHE A 279 -31.42 4.96 -3.54
C PHE A 279 -32.28 3.70 -3.39
N PHE A 280 -32.53 3.01 -4.48
CA PHE A 280 -33.27 1.75 -4.51
C PHE A 280 -32.32 0.55 -4.64
N ALA A 281 -32.80 -0.64 -4.28
CA ALA A 281 -32.13 -1.88 -4.58
C ALA A 281 -31.92 -2.01 -6.10
N GLY A 282 -30.72 -2.40 -6.51
CA GLY A 282 -30.28 -2.45 -7.91
C GLY A 282 -29.67 -1.15 -8.44
N ASP A 283 -29.76 -0.03 -7.70
CA ASP A 283 -29.14 1.21 -8.12
C ASP A 283 -27.61 1.13 -8.08
N VAL A 284 -26.97 1.70 -9.08
CA VAL A 284 -25.51 1.87 -9.10
C VAL A 284 -25.14 3.16 -8.37
N VAL A 285 -24.53 3.02 -7.21
CA VAL A 285 -24.10 4.10 -6.31
C VAL A 285 -22.60 4.35 -6.47
N LEU A 286 -22.25 5.61 -6.69
CA LEU A 286 -20.85 6.08 -6.67
C LEU A 286 -20.50 6.65 -5.29
N LEU A 287 -19.54 6.02 -4.62
CA LEU A 287 -19.01 6.48 -3.34
C LEU A 287 -17.91 7.52 -3.58
N ASN A 288 -18.28 8.81 -3.43
CA ASN A 288 -17.39 9.94 -3.67
C ASN A 288 -16.49 10.23 -2.45
N GLU A 289 -15.57 9.31 -2.15
CA GLU A 289 -14.57 9.50 -1.09
C GLU A 289 -13.69 10.74 -1.27
N PRO A 290 -13.31 11.18 -2.49
CA PRO A 290 -12.57 12.42 -2.66
C PRO A 290 -13.30 13.63 -2.05
N ALA A 291 -14.63 13.72 -2.17
CA ALA A 291 -15.39 14.79 -1.55
C ALA A 291 -15.27 14.77 -0.01
N VAL A 292 -15.27 13.59 0.61
CA VAL A 292 -15.11 13.45 2.07
C VAL A 292 -13.69 13.72 2.50
N PHE A 293 -12.70 13.17 1.79
CA PHE A 293 -11.29 13.24 2.19
C PHE A 293 -10.66 14.59 1.95
N HIS A 294 -11.16 15.38 1.00
CA HIS A 294 -10.72 16.75 0.77
C HIS A 294 -11.65 17.81 1.39
N ASP A 295 -12.68 17.42 2.13
CA ASP A 295 -13.53 18.35 2.87
C ASP A 295 -12.74 19.04 3.99
N THR A 296 -12.63 20.36 3.89
CA THR A 296 -11.89 21.14 4.87
C THR A 296 -12.55 21.16 6.25
N ALA A 297 -13.88 21.08 6.32
CA ALA A 297 -14.61 21.06 7.58
C ALA A 297 -14.43 19.75 8.37
N ILE A 298 -14.13 18.65 7.67
CA ILE A 298 -13.86 17.35 8.30
C ILE A 298 -12.39 17.27 8.73
N TRP A 299 -11.48 17.68 7.85
CA TRP A 299 -10.06 17.39 8.01
C TRP A 299 -9.23 18.56 8.52
N PHE A 300 -9.71 19.79 8.55
CA PHE A 300 -8.90 20.92 8.96
C PHE A 300 -9.63 21.73 10.03
N MET A 301 -8.98 21.86 11.19
CA MET A 301 -9.49 22.63 12.32
C MET A 301 -9.25 24.14 12.16
N ARG A 302 -8.63 24.55 11.04
CA ARG A 302 -8.27 25.93 10.71
C ARG A 302 -8.85 26.30 9.36
N ASP A 303 -9.28 27.56 9.23
CA ASP A 303 -9.58 28.15 7.93
C ASP A 303 -8.29 28.13 7.11
N LEU A 304 -8.30 27.33 6.05
CA LEU A 304 -7.20 27.31 5.10
C LEU A 304 -7.27 28.58 4.25
N PRO A 305 -6.13 29.24 3.97
CA PRO A 305 -6.13 30.35 3.04
C PRO A 305 -6.71 29.89 1.69
N PRO A 306 -7.49 30.73 1.00
CA PRO A 306 -8.17 30.35 -0.24
C PRO A 306 -7.14 29.84 -1.24
N LEU A 307 -7.48 28.73 -1.93
CA LEU A 307 -6.64 28.17 -2.99
C LEU A 307 -6.21 29.30 -3.93
N ALA A 308 -4.90 29.46 -4.14
CA ALA A 308 -4.42 30.26 -5.24
C ALA A 308 -4.84 29.54 -6.54
N THR A 309 -5.96 29.95 -7.12
CA THR A 309 -6.50 29.45 -8.40
C THR A 309 -5.65 29.97 -9.56
N SER A 310 -4.35 29.70 -9.53
CA SER A 310 -3.48 29.76 -10.69
C SER A 310 -3.88 28.57 -11.57
N ILE A 311 -4.64 28.87 -12.63
CA ILE A 311 -5.39 27.99 -13.55
C ILE A 311 -4.55 26.86 -14.21
N LYS A 312 -3.24 26.77 -13.97
CA LYS A 312 -2.39 25.78 -14.63
C LYS A 312 -2.36 24.40 -13.96
N PHE A 313 -2.49 24.29 -12.64
CA PHE A 313 -2.58 23.01 -11.93
C PHE A 313 -3.35 23.18 -10.61
N LEU A 314 -4.45 22.44 -10.42
CA LEU A 314 -5.15 22.42 -9.14
C LEU A 314 -4.24 21.80 -8.08
N GLN A 315 -3.90 22.58 -7.05
CA GLN A 315 -3.10 22.12 -5.91
C GLN A 315 -3.99 22.01 -4.67
N PHE A 316 -3.76 20.98 -3.86
CA PHE A 316 -4.57 20.67 -2.68
C PHE A 316 -3.70 20.72 -1.43
N PRO A 317 -4.30 21.05 -0.26
CA PRO A 317 -3.57 21.10 0.99
C PRO A 317 -3.15 19.69 1.44
N PHE A 318 -1.85 19.53 1.65
CA PHE A 318 -1.20 18.41 2.30
C PHE A 318 -0.62 18.90 3.64
N ASP A 319 -1.15 18.38 4.73
CA ASP A 319 -0.80 18.77 6.09
C ASP A 319 -0.76 17.56 7.02
N PRO A 320 0.44 17.04 7.33
CA PRO A 320 0.59 15.94 8.27
C PRO A 320 0.45 16.40 9.72
N VAL A 321 0.52 17.70 10.02
CA VAL A 321 0.54 18.17 11.41
C VAL A 321 -0.81 17.93 12.07
N GLY A 322 -0.80 17.32 13.26
CA GLY A 322 -2.02 17.03 14.02
C GLY A 322 -2.87 15.88 13.48
N ARG A 323 -2.40 15.13 12.48
CA ARG A 323 -3.07 13.95 11.92
C ARG A 323 -3.03 12.70 12.80
N HIS A 324 -2.21 12.75 13.85
CA HIS A 324 -2.03 11.67 14.79
C HIS A 324 -1.68 12.24 16.17
N GLY A 325 -1.97 11.48 17.23
CA GLY A 325 -1.51 11.77 18.58
C GLY A 325 -2.53 12.49 19.46
N THR A 326 -3.73 12.76 18.94
CA THR A 326 -4.91 13.14 19.73
C THR A 326 -5.99 12.09 19.56
N GLU A 327 -6.82 11.90 20.58
CA GLU A 327 -7.92 10.91 20.54
C GLU A 327 -8.88 11.18 19.36
N THR A 328 -9.23 12.44 19.12
CA THR A 328 -10.10 12.85 18.01
C THR A 328 -9.47 12.56 16.65
N ALA A 329 -8.20 12.92 16.44
CA ALA A 329 -7.51 12.68 15.16
C ALA A 329 -7.32 11.17 14.91
N ASN A 330 -6.94 10.42 15.95
CA ASN A 330 -6.80 8.97 15.88
C ASN A 330 -8.15 8.29 15.58
N TYR A 331 -9.24 8.75 16.21
CA TYR A 331 -10.58 8.24 15.95
C TYR A 331 -10.99 8.50 14.50
N LEU A 332 -10.79 9.72 14.00
CA LEU A 332 -11.12 10.09 12.62
C LEU A 332 -10.31 9.26 11.62
N ALA A 333 -8.99 9.16 11.82
CA ALA A 333 -8.10 8.35 10.99
C ALA A 333 -8.51 6.86 11.02
N SER A 334 -8.79 6.31 12.20
CA SER A 334 -9.19 4.92 12.34
C SER A 334 -10.54 4.65 11.66
N ARG A 335 -11.58 5.43 12.01
CA ARG A 335 -12.96 5.16 11.59
C ARG A 335 -13.26 5.55 10.16
N VAL A 336 -12.81 6.73 9.74
CA VAL A 336 -13.20 7.31 8.44
C VAL A 336 -12.18 6.98 7.36
N LEU A 337 -10.88 7.06 7.67
CA LEU A 337 -9.83 6.81 6.68
C LEU A 337 -9.51 5.31 6.54
N LEU A 338 -9.03 4.68 7.61
CA LEU A 338 -8.45 3.33 7.55
C LEU A 338 -9.51 2.21 7.46
N ASN A 339 -10.67 2.39 8.10
CA ASN A 339 -11.76 1.41 8.09
C ASN A 339 -12.83 1.65 7.01
N SER A 340 -12.60 2.58 6.07
CA SER A 340 -13.49 2.70 4.92
C SER A 340 -13.44 1.42 4.09
N ARG A 341 -14.63 0.90 3.76
CA ARG A 341 -14.83 -0.34 2.97
C ARG A 341 -14.95 -0.10 1.47
N VAL A 342 -14.63 1.11 1.00
CA VAL A 342 -14.72 1.43 -0.43
C VAL A 342 -13.61 0.73 -1.21
N CYS A 343 -12.37 0.87 -0.74
CA CYS A 343 -11.22 0.19 -1.33
C CYS A 343 -11.23 -1.30 -0.95
N PHE A 344 -11.06 -2.18 -1.93
CA PHE A 344 -10.95 -3.63 -1.69
C PHE A 344 -9.75 -3.97 -0.81
N MET A 345 -8.59 -3.37 -1.10
CA MET A 345 -7.43 -3.51 -0.23
C MET A 345 -7.59 -2.61 1.00
N ARG A 346 -7.70 -3.21 2.18
CA ARG A 346 -7.87 -2.46 3.42
C ARG A 346 -6.78 -1.39 3.61
N ARG A 347 -7.22 -0.16 3.90
CA ARG A 347 -6.31 0.99 4.07
C ARG A 347 -5.40 0.86 5.28
N ASP A 348 -5.78 0.11 6.32
CA ASP A 348 -4.87 -0.20 7.41
C ASP A 348 -3.68 -1.05 6.96
N PHE A 349 -3.86 -1.99 6.04
CA PHE A 349 -2.75 -2.75 5.45
C PHE A 349 -1.85 -1.83 4.60
N ILE A 350 -2.45 -0.99 3.76
CA ILE A 350 -1.73 0.02 2.96
C ILE A 350 -0.91 0.93 3.89
N PHE A 351 -1.53 1.45 4.94
CA PHE A 351 -0.88 2.31 5.92
C PHE A 351 0.28 1.62 6.64
N ARG A 352 0.10 0.39 7.12
CA ARG A 352 1.16 -0.37 7.81
C ARG A 352 2.35 -0.65 6.90
N LEU A 353 2.09 -1.03 5.65
CA LEU A 353 3.15 -1.27 4.66
C LEU A 353 3.85 0.03 4.26
N LEU A 354 3.11 1.12 4.07
CA LEU A 354 3.65 2.44 3.77
C LEU A 354 4.52 2.97 4.90
N LEU A 355 4.08 2.81 6.15
CA LEU A 355 4.83 3.21 7.34
C LEU A 355 6.13 2.41 7.46
N ALA A 356 6.07 1.09 7.29
CA ALA A 356 7.25 0.23 7.31
C ALA A 356 8.24 0.60 6.19
N THR A 357 7.75 0.82 4.97
CA THR A 357 8.56 1.22 3.82
C THR A 357 9.21 2.58 4.03
N THR A 358 8.46 3.55 4.55
CA THR A 358 8.96 4.90 4.85
C THR A 358 10.08 4.84 5.89
N ILE A 359 9.86 4.12 6.99
CA ILE A 359 10.86 3.98 8.05
C ILE A 359 12.13 3.31 7.53
N GLU A 360 12.00 2.25 6.74
CA GLU A 360 13.15 1.54 6.19
C GLU A 360 13.93 2.42 5.18
N ILE A 361 13.23 3.20 4.33
CA ILE A 361 13.88 4.18 3.44
C ILE A 361 14.70 5.18 4.24
N PHE A 362 14.13 5.81 5.27
CA PHE A 362 14.82 6.86 6.03
C PHE A 362 15.81 6.31 7.08
N THR A 363 15.81 5.00 7.31
CA THR A 363 16.86 4.31 8.09
C THR A 363 18.09 4.01 7.23
N GLN A 364 17.92 3.70 5.94
CA GLN A 364 19.01 3.27 5.06
C GLN A 364 19.52 4.36 4.11
N TYR A 365 18.67 5.34 3.78
CA TYR A 365 18.93 6.36 2.78
C TYR A 365 18.73 7.76 3.36
N SER A 366 19.38 8.73 2.74
CA SER A 366 19.25 10.14 3.04
C SER A 366 18.65 10.84 1.81
N LEU A 367 17.66 11.69 2.05
CA LEU A 367 17.04 12.47 0.99
C LEU A 367 17.82 13.78 0.83
N LYS A 368 18.40 14.01 -0.35
CA LYS A 368 19.15 15.26 -0.60
C LYS A 368 18.19 16.45 -0.65
N PRO A 369 18.55 17.60 -0.03
CA PRO A 369 17.78 18.82 -0.20
C PRO A 369 17.81 19.26 -1.66
N ASP A 370 16.68 19.77 -2.14
CA ASP A 370 16.69 20.66 -3.29
C ASP A 370 17.44 21.95 -2.89
N GLN A 371 18.08 22.66 -3.82
CA GLN A 371 18.90 23.85 -3.51
C GLN A 371 18.13 25.03 -2.89
N VAL A 372 16.82 24.90 -2.70
CA VAL A 372 15.96 25.90 -2.08
C VAL A 372 15.76 25.50 -0.61
N GLU A 373 16.61 26.01 0.28
CA GLU A 373 16.31 25.99 1.71
C GLU A 373 15.02 26.78 1.94
N GLY A 374 13.91 26.09 2.16
CA GLY A 374 12.67 26.72 2.61
C GLY A 374 12.93 27.46 3.92
N SER A 375 12.49 28.71 4.04
CA SER A 375 12.58 29.43 5.30
C SER A 375 11.76 28.69 6.37
N SER A 376 12.24 28.70 7.62
CA SER A 376 11.56 28.06 8.75
C SER A 376 10.16 28.66 9.03
N GLU A 377 9.86 29.82 8.44
CA GLU A 377 8.58 30.52 8.55
C GLU A 377 7.39 29.71 7.98
N PHE A 378 7.64 28.71 7.12
CA PHE A 378 6.59 27.90 6.48
C PHE A 378 6.48 26.47 7.04
N SER A 379 7.15 26.14 8.16
CA SER A 379 7.14 24.78 8.72
C SER A 379 5.75 24.31 9.16
N ASP A 380 4.93 25.23 9.64
CA ASP A 380 3.62 24.95 10.26
C ASP A 380 2.45 25.15 9.29
N LEU A 381 2.74 25.55 8.06
CA LEU A 381 1.77 25.81 7.00
C LEU A 381 1.61 24.58 6.09
N PRO A 382 0.38 24.30 5.61
CA PRO A 382 0.14 23.22 4.66
C PRO A 382 1.00 23.39 3.41
N LEU A 383 1.42 22.27 2.83
CA LEU A 383 2.05 22.23 1.53
C LEU A 383 0.95 22.06 0.47
N TYR A 384 1.00 22.86 -0.60
CA TYR A 384 0.06 22.72 -1.71
C TYR A 384 0.69 21.85 -2.79
N LEU A 385 0.11 20.67 -3.02
CA LEU A 385 0.63 19.66 -3.94
C LEU A 385 -0.40 19.34 -5.04
N PRO A 386 0.04 19.00 -6.27
CA PRO A 386 -0.88 18.47 -7.28
C PRO A 386 -1.41 17.09 -6.85
N LEU A 387 -2.64 16.74 -7.23
CA LEU A 387 -3.17 15.38 -7.02
C LEU A 387 -2.54 14.36 -7.99
N ASP A 388 -2.05 14.81 -9.14
CA ASP A 388 -1.31 13.96 -10.07
C ASP A 388 0.13 13.75 -9.55
N PRO A 389 0.50 12.54 -9.08
CA PRO A 389 1.82 12.29 -8.52
C PRO A 389 2.94 12.40 -9.57
N SER A 390 2.63 12.31 -10.87
CA SER A 390 3.62 12.47 -11.94
C SER A 390 4.08 13.92 -12.10
N LEU A 391 3.31 14.89 -11.60
CA LEU A 391 3.62 16.32 -11.62
C LEU A 391 4.40 16.80 -10.38
N MET A 392 4.61 15.92 -9.39
CA MET A 392 5.31 16.26 -8.16
C MET A 392 6.82 16.38 -8.40
N CYS A 393 7.54 17.14 -7.56
CA CYS A 393 9.01 17.26 -7.66
C CYS A 393 9.70 15.92 -7.39
N ASP A 394 10.72 15.58 -8.18
CA ASP A 394 11.49 14.35 -7.97
C ASP A 394 12.28 14.41 -6.66
N ALA A 395 12.48 13.25 -6.03
CA ALA A 395 13.31 13.12 -4.83
C ALA A 395 14.64 12.45 -5.17
N VAL A 396 15.73 12.85 -4.52
CA VAL A 396 17.04 12.20 -4.70
C VAL A 396 17.42 11.48 -3.40
N LEU A 397 17.54 10.16 -3.48
CA LEU A 397 18.06 9.35 -2.37
C LEU A 397 19.54 9.08 -2.55
N ALA A 398 20.30 9.20 -1.46
CA ALA A 398 21.68 8.77 -1.33
C ALA A 398 21.80 7.72 -0.22
N LYS A 399 22.51 6.61 -0.47
CA LYS A 399 22.78 5.59 0.55
C LYS A 399 23.48 6.21 1.78
N GLN A 400 23.13 5.80 3.00
CA GLN A 400 23.85 6.25 4.21
C GLN A 400 25.12 5.40 4.39
N GLY A 401 26.31 6.03 4.45
CA GLY A 401 27.55 5.37 4.89
C GLY A 401 28.46 4.74 3.82
N GLY A 402 28.84 5.49 2.78
CA GLY A 402 29.72 5.00 1.70
C GLY A 402 30.37 6.15 0.95
N LYS A 403 31.05 7.02 1.70
CA LYS A 403 32.31 7.57 1.20
C LYS A 403 33.38 6.72 1.86
N ASP A 404 34.29 6.21 1.03
CA ASP A 404 35.51 5.47 1.37
C ASP A 404 35.35 3.95 1.58
N SER A 405 35.46 3.23 0.46
CA SER A 405 36.22 1.97 0.39
C SER A 405 37.00 1.94 -0.93
#